data_AF-A0A2D4NH88-F1
#
_entry.id   AF-A0A2D4NH88-F1
#
_cell.length_a   1.000
_cell.length_b   1.000
_cell.length_c   1.000
_cell.angle_alpha   90.00
_cell.angle_beta   90.00
_cell.angle_gamma   90.00
#
_symmetry.space_group_name_H-M   'P 1'
#
loop_
_entity.id
_entity.type
_entity.pdbx_description
1 polymer ?
#
loop_
_entity_poly.entity_id
_entity_poly.type
_entity_poly.pdbx_seq_one_letter_code
_entity_poly.pdbx_strand_id
1 'polypeptide(L)'
;MAQFVARNGPEFEKMTMEKQKENPKFSFLFGGDFYGYYKYKLALEQQQLLCKQGQDIEAAPPIQPIPQPPLAPAAPIATPQGTPSMEELIQQSQWNLQQQEQHLLALRQEQITSAIAVGIEQQMQKVLEETQLDMNEFDNLLQPIIDTCTKDAISAGKNWMFSNAKSPQHCELMAEHLRNQITAEGAHFELRLHLIYLINDVLHHCQRKQQRDLLAALQKVVV
;
A
#
# COMPACT_ATOMS: atom_id res chain seq x y z
N MET A 1 34.81 0.94 22.15
CA MET A 1 34.16 2.26 22.28
C MET A 1 32.72 2.14 22.79
N ALA A 2 31.82 1.47 22.06
CA ALA A 2 30.41 1.29 22.48
C ALA A 2 30.24 0.76 23.92
N GLN A 3 31.01 -0.25 24.32
CA GLN A 3 30.99 -0.79 25.69
C GLN A 3 31.44 0.21 26.78
N PHE A 4 32.36 1.12 26.44
CA PHE A 4 32.81 2.17 27.36
C PHE A 4 31.77 3.26 27.52
N VAL A 5 31.08 3.63 26.42
CA VAL A 5 29.95 4.57 26.45
C VAL A 5 28.76 3.95 27.21
N ALA A 6 28.45 2.68 26.99
CA ALA A 6 27.39 1.98 27.72
C ALA A 6 27.62 2.00 29.24
N ARG A 7 28.89 1.96 29.69
CA ARG A 7 29.27 1.96 31.10
C ARG A 7 29.40 3.35 31.74
N ASN A 8 29.89 4.35 31.00
CA ASN A 8 30.15 5.71 31.51
C ASN A 8 29.03 6.72 31.17
N GLY A 9 28.06 6.30 30.36
CA GLY A 9 26.91 7.12 29.97
C GLY A 9 27.12 7.97 28.70
N PRO A 10 26.04 8.61 28.22
CA PRO A 10 26.02 9.39 26.98
C PRO A 10 26.91 10.64 27.03
N GLU A 11 27.26 11.13 28.23
CA GLU A 11 28.20 12.24 28.41
C GLU A 11 29.61 11.89 27.90
N PHE A 12 30.01 10.63 28.08
CA PHE A 12 31.32 10.14 27.61
C PHE A 12 31.40 10.07 26.09
N GLU A 13 30.29 9.72 25.44
CA GLU A 13 30.17 9.77 23.98
C GLU A 13 30.39 11.19 23.48
N LYS A 14 29.67 12.16 24.06
CA LYS A 14 29.78 13.58 23.68
C LYS A 14 31.19 14.13 23.90
N MET A 15 31.83 13.79 25.02
CA MET A 15 33.21 14.19 25.30
C MET A 15 34.21 13.57 24.33
N THR A 16 34.01 12.31 23.95
CA THR A 16 34.88 11.65 22.96
C THR A 16 34.68 12.22 21.56
N MET A 17 33.44 12.56 21.20
CA MET A 17 33.13 13.28 19.96
C MET A 17 33.81 14.66 19.93
N GLU A 18 33.83 15.40 21.04
CA GLU A 18 34.47 16.72 21.03
C GLU A 18 36.01 16.62 20.97
N LYS A 19 36.61 15.66 21.71
CA LYS A 19 38.07 15.49 21.76
C LYS A 19 38.68 14.75 20.57
N GLN A 20 37.91 13.92 19.86
CA GLN A 20 38.41 13.09 18.76
C GLN A 20 37.82 13.48 17.39
N LYS A 21 37.30 14.71 17.26
CA LYS A 21 36.68 15.20 16.01
C LYS A 21 37.61 15.20 14.80
N GLU A 22 38.90 15.41 15.00
CA GLU A 22 39.92 15.40 13.93
C GLU A 22 40.54 14.02 13.70
N ASN A 23 40.14 12.99 14.46
CA ASN A 23 40.70 11.66 14.35
C ASN A 23 39.85 10.77 13.40
N PRO A 24 40.38 10.33 12.25
CA PRO A 24 39.62 9.53 11.29
C PRO A 24 39.16 8.19 11.85
N LYS A 25 39.78 7.67 12.92
CA LYS A 25 39.34 6.46 13.61
C LYS A 25 38.00 6.62 14.36
N PHE A 26 37.61 7.85 14.69
CA PHE A 26 36.35 8.17 15.38
C PHE A 26 35.33 8.87 14.48
N SER A 27 35.63 9.00 13.18
CA SER A 27 34.74 9.60 12.18
C SER A 27 33.33 9.01 12.19
N PHE A 28 33.21 7.69 12.46
CA PHE A 28 31.93 7.00 12.53
C PHE A 28 30.96 7.56 13.60
N LEU A 29 31.45 8.29 14.60
CA LEU A 29 30.60 8.92 15.62
C LEU A 29 29.86 10.17 15.09
N PHE A 30 30.34 10.79 14.01
CA PHE A 30 29.76 12.01 13.42
C PHE A 30 28.85 11.73 12.23
N GLY A 31 28.51 10.46 12.00
CA GLY A 31 27.75 9.99 10.84
C GLY A 31 28.61 9.23 9.84
N GLY A 32 27.95 8.44 8.97
CA GLY A 32 28.59 7.58 7.97
C GLY A 32 28.21 6.10 8.11
N ASP A 33 28.81 5.25 7.26
CA ASP A 33 28.41 3.85 7.06
C ASP A 33 28.52 2.97 8.32
N PHE A 34 29.41 3.32 9.25
CA PHE A 34 29.65 2.55 10.48
C PHE A 34 28.90 3.07 11.71
N TYR A 35 28.15 4.18 11.58
CA TYR A 35 27.39 4.77 12.68
C TYR A 35 26.24 3.87 13.14
N GLY A 36 25.55 3.22 12.19
CA GLY A 36 24.47 2.27 12.48
C GLY A 36 24.97 1.05 13.27
N TYR A 37 26.12 0.49 12.89
CA TYR A 37 26.74 -0.63 13.61
C TYR A 37 27.15 -0.23 15.04
N TYR A 38 27.68 0.98 15.22
CA TYR A 38 28.02 1.49 16.54
C TYR A 38 26.77 1.66 17.43
N LYS A 39 25.66 2.22 16.93
CA LYS A 39 24.40 2.32 17.70
C LYS A 39 23.86 0.96 18.10
N TYR A 40 23.86 0.00 17.18
CA TYR A 40 23.42 -1.36 17.45
C TYR A 40 24.27 -2.01 18.55
N LYS A 41 25.60 -1.89 18.45
CA LYS A 41 26.53 -2.41 19.47
C LYS A 41 26.36 -1.69 20.81
N LEU A 42 26.09 -0.39 20.82
CA LEU A 42 25.86 0.39 22.05
C LEU A 42 24.57 -0.04 22.76
N ALA A 43 23.48 -0.20 22.01
CA ALA A 43 22.20 -0.67 22.54
C ALA A 43 22.32 -2.08 23.14
N LEU A 44 23.04 -2.99 22.47
CA LEU A 44 23.28 -4.34 22.95
C LEU A 44 24.05 -4.36 24.28
N GLU A 45 25.12 -3.57 24.41
CA GLU A 45 25.92 -3.47 25.64
C GLU A 45 25.13 -2.81 26.78
N GLN A 46 24.32 -1.79 26.48
CA GLN A 46 23.48 -1.11 27.47
C GLN A 46 22.37 -2.03 27.99
N GLN A 47 21.75 -2.82 27.10
CA GLN A 47 20.78 -3.85 27.48
C GLN A 47 21.41 -4.95 28.33
N GLN A 48 22.62 -5.39 27.99
CA GLN A 48 23.33 -6.43 28.74
C GLN A 48 23.73 -5.97 30.15
N LEU A 49 24.00 -4.67 30.33
CA LEU A 49 24.21 -4.05 31.65
C LEU A 49 22.91 -3.96 32.45
N LEU A 50 21.78 -3.58 31.83
CA LEU A 50 20.47 -3.59 32.49
C LEU A 50 20.07 -5.00 32.96
N CYS A 51 20.28 -6.02 32.13
CA CYS A 51 20.00 -7.41 32.48
C CYS A 51 20.92 -7.95 33.60
N LYS A 52 22.18 -7.51 33.69
CA LYS A 52 23.10 -7.92 34.76
C LYS A 52 22.89 -7.15 36.07
N GLN A 53 22.25 -5.98 36.03
CA GLN A 53 21.97 -5.18 37.22
C GLN A 53 20.60 -5.52 37.85
N GLY A 54 19.74 -6.28 37.16
CA GLY A 54 18.43 -6.71 37.65
C GLY A 54 18.41 -7.83 38.70
N GLN A 55 19.54 -8.15 39.34
CA GLN A 55 19.58 -9.12 40.46
C GLN A 55 19.49 -8.49 41.86
N ASP A 56 19.43 -7.16 41.99
CA ASP A 56 19.31 -6.53 43.30
C ASP A 56 18.47 -5.23 43.23
N ILE A 57 17.29 -5.28 43.86
CA ILE A 57 16.55 -4.17 44.52
C ILE A 57 15.86 -3.11 43.63
N GLU A 58 14.52 -3.27 43.57
CA GLU A 58 13.48 -2.33 44.05
C GLU A 58 13.22 -0.97 43.35
N ALA A 59 11.91 -0.74 43.16
CA ALA A 59 11.19 0.52 42.91
C ALA A 59 11.49 1.30 41.61
N ALA A 60 10.71 1.00 40.56
CA ALA A 60 10.52 1.92 39.45
C ALA A 60 9.45 3.00 39.79
N PRO A 61 9.68 4.28 39.49
CA PRO A 61 8.69 5.36 39.58
C PRO A 61 7.63 5.25 38.47
N PRO A 62 6.45 5.88 38.62
CA PRO A 62 5.30 5.65 37.75
C PRO A 62 5.50 6.29 36.38
N ILE A 63 5.51 5.47 35.33
CA ILE A 63 5.41 5.92 33.94
C ILE A 63 3.94 5.95 33.54
N GLN A 64 3.50 7.08 32.96
CA GLN A 64 2.12 7.37 32.60
C GLN A 64 1.52 6.38 31.59
N PRO A 65 0.19 6.15 31.61
CA PRO A 65 -0.45 5.15 30.77
C PRO A 65 -0.60 5.65 29.34
N ILE A 66 -0.04 4.91 28.40
CA ILE A 66 -0.39 4.96 26.98
C ILE A 66 -1.71 4.17 26.80
N PRO A 67 -2.67 4.60 25.97
CA PRO A 67 -3.97 3.94 25.86
C PRO A 67 -3.83 2.50 25.37
N GLN A 68 -4.16 1.53 26.22
CA GLN A 68 -4.21 0.12 25.86
C GLN A 68 -5.58 -0.20 25.23
N PRO A 69 -5.64 -1.04 24.17
CA PRO A 69 -6.88 -1.64 23.70
C PRO A 69 -7.54 -2.45 24.83
N PRO A 70 -8.88 -2.67 24.80
CA PRO A 70 -9.62 -3.16 25.95
C PRO A 70 -9.11 -4.54 26.39
N LEU A 71 -8.42 -4.55 27.52
CA LEU A 71 -8.05 -5.74 28.27
C LEU A 71 -9.33 -6.48 28.66
N ALA A 72 -9.36 -7.79 28.42
CA ALA A 72 -10.30 -8.69 29.05
C ALA A 72 -10.25 -8.53 30.59
N PRO A 73 -11.34 -8.80 31.32
CA PRO A 73 -11.46 -8.45 32.73
C PRO A 73 -10.37 -9.14 33.55
N ALA A 74 -9.58 -8.34 34.26
CA ALA A 74 -8.67 -8.84 35.29
C ALA A 74 -9.48 -9.61 36.35
N ALA A 75 -9.25 -10.92 36.44
CA ALA A 75 -9.78 -11.72 37.53
C ALA A 75 -9.02 -11.40 38.84
N PRO A 76 -9.69 -11.44 40.01
CA PRO A 76 -9.07 -11.07 41.28
C PRO A 76 -7.94 -12.03 41.66
N ILE A 77 -6.87 -11.46 42.21
CA ILE A 77 -5.71 -12.15 42.75
C ILE A 77 -6.16 -13.14 43.83
N ALA A 78 -5.95 -14.43 43.57
CA ALA A 78 -5.92 -15.46 44.60
C ALA A 78 -4.49 -16.03 44.64
N THR A 79 -3.77 -15.80 45.73
CA THR A 79 -2.63 -16.64 46.13
C THR A 79 -3.19 -17.76 46.99
N PRO A 80 -2.75 -19.03 46.87
CA PRO A 80 -1.34 -19.43 46.83
C PRO A 80 -1.00 -20.54 45.80
N GLN A 81 0.29 -20.81 45.64
CA GLN A 81 0.92 -21.99 45.00
C GLN A 81 1.25 -21.89 43.51
N GLY A 82 2.54 -22.17 43.22
CA GLY A 82 3.13 -22.21 41.89
C GLY A 82 3.55 -20.83 41.41
N THR A 83 4.81 -20.44 41.64
CA THR A 83 5.46 -19.57 40.64
C THR A 83 5.25 -20.28 39.31
N PRO A 84 4.62 -19.65 38.29
CA PRO A 84 4.53 -20.27 36.98
C PRO A 84 5.93 -20.76 36.63
N SER A 85 6.06 -21.99 36.14
CA SER A 85 7.37 -22.48 35.76
C SER A 85 8.00 -21.43 34.84
N MET A 86 9.30 -21.17 34.98
CA MET A 86 10.00 -20.21 34.12
C MET A 86 9.68 -20.47 32.63
N GLU A 87 9.44 -21.74 32.27
CA GLU A 87 8.98 -22.17 30.95
C GLU A 87 7.59 -21.64 30.56
N GLU A 88 6.61 -21.60 31.47
CA GLU A 88 5.26 -21.07 31.19
C GLU A 88 5.29 -19.56 30.96
N LEU A 89 6.08 -18.83 31.75
CA LEU A 89 6.31 -17.40 31.56
C LEU A 89 7.01 -17.10 30.23
N ILE A 90 8.02 -17.90 29.88
CA ILE A 90 8.70 -17.80 28.59
C ILE A 90 7.71 -18.07 27.45
N GLN A 91 6.91 -19.13 27.54
CA GLN A 91 5.94 -19.49 26.51
C GLN A 91 4.86 -18.41 26.34
N GLN A 92 4.36 -17.84 27.45
CA GLN A 92 3.43 -16.74 27.42
C GLN A 92 4.05 -15.48 26.77
N SER A 93 5.30 -15.16 27.10
CA SER A 93 6.01 -14.03 26.49
C SER A 93 6.21 -14.20 24.98
N GLN A 94 6.53 -15.42 24.53
CA GLN A 94 6.70 -15.75 23.12
C GLN A 94 5.39 -15.63 22.36
N TRP A 95 4.30 -16.10 22.96
CA TRP A 95 2.96 -15.98 22.38
C TRP A 95 2.55 -14.51 22.22
N ASN A 96 2.76 -13.71 23.27
CA ASN A 96 2.50 -12.26 23.21
C ASN A 96 3.33 -11.55 22.13
N LEU A 97 4.62 -11.87 22.02
CA LEU A 97 5.50 -11.30 20.98
C LEU A 97 5.02 -11.68 19.58
N GLN A 98 4.67 -12.95 19.37
CA GLN A 98 4.18 -13.43 18.07
C GLN A 98 2.87 -12.75 17.67
N GLN A 99 1.96 -12.53 18.62
CA GLN A 99 0.73 -11.76 18.37
C GLN A 99 1.03 -10.31 17.98
N GLN A 100 2.00 -9.67 18.64
CA GLN A 100 2.41 -8.31 18.30
C GLN A 100 3.00 -8.23 16.87
N GLU A 101 3.86 -9.18 16.50
CA GLU A 101 4.43 -9.27 15.16
C GLU A 101 3.34 -9.48 14.10
N GLN A 102 2.40 -10.39 14.36
CA GLN A 102 1.30 -10.69 13.45
C GLN A 102 0.39 -9.48 13.25
N HIS A 103 0.06 -8.76 14.33
CA HIS A 103 -0.73 -7.55 14.26
C HIS A 103 -0.04 -6.44 13.46
N LEU A 104 1.26 -6.24 13.67
CA LEU A 104 2.05 -5.24 12.93
C LEU A 104 2.10 -5.56 11.43
N LEU A 105 2.25 -6.84 11.07
CA LEU A 105 2.22 -7.29 9.68
C LEU A 105 0.84 -7.06 9.04
N ALA A 106 -0.25 -7.36 9.76
CA ALA A 106 -1.60 -7.12 9.28
C ALA A 106 -1.85 -5.62 9.03
N LEU A 107 -1.47 -4.75 9.96
CA LEU A 107 -1.60 -3.31 9.80
C LEU A 107 -0.79 -2.79 8.60
N ARG A 108 0.42 -3.32 8.40
CA ARG A 108 1.25 -2.96 7.24
C ARG A 108 0.60 -3.40 5.93
N GLN A 109 0.04 -4.61 5.89
CA GLN A 109 -0.65 -5.12 4.70
C GLN A 109 -1.89 -4.28 4.39
N GLU A 110 -2.66 -3.89 5.41
CA GLU A 110 -3.83 -3.01 5.24
C GLU A 110 -3.41 -1.64 4.73
N GLN A 111 -2.37 -1.02 5.30
CA GLN A 111 -1.84 0.26 4.81
C GLN A 111 -1.34 0.19 3.36
N ILE A 112 -0.64 -0.89 2.99
CA ILE A 112 -0.21 -1.10 1.59
C ILE A 112 -1.42 -1.21 0.68
N THR A 113 -2.41 -2.03 1.06
CA THR A 113 -3.62 -2.26 0.25
C THR A 113 -4.41 -0.97 0.07
N SER A 114 -4.61 -0.22 1.15
CA SER A 114 -5.28 1.08 1.13
C SER A 114 -4.51 2.09 0.27
N ALA A 115 -3.19 2.19 0.42
CA ALA A 115 -2.37 3.10 -0.39
C ALA A 115 -2.42 2.77 -1.89
N ILE A 116 -2.43 1.49 -2.26
CA ILE A 116 -2.61 1.05 -3.65
C ILE A 116 -3.99 1.45 -4.16
N ALA A 117 -5.06 1.17 -3.39
CA ALA A 117 -6.42 1.50 -3.79
C ALA A 117 -6.59 3.00 -4.02
N VAL A 118 -6.11 3.83 -3.09
CA VAL A 118 -6.12 5.30 -3.21
C VAL A 118 -5.29 5.77 -4.41
N GLY A 119 -4.12 5.15 -4.66
CA GLY A 119 -3.29 5.50 -5.81
C GLY A 119 -3.97 5.22 -7.15
N ILE A 120 -4.67 4.09 -7.26
CA ILE A 120 -5.47 3.73 -8.45
C ILE A 120 -6.63 4.71 -8.62
N GLU A 121 -7.37 5.02 -7.55
CA GLU A 121 -8.49 5.96 -7.60
C GLU A 121 -8.05 7.36 -8.01
N GLN A 122 -6.95 7.87 -7.44
CA GLN A 122 -6.38 9.16 -7.83
C GLN A 122 -5.91 9.18 -9.28
N GLN A 123 -5.30 8.10 -9.75
CA GLN A 123 -4.89 7.99 -11.16
C GLN A 123 -6.12 8.01 -12.08
N MET A 124 -7.17 7.27 -11.74
CA MET A 124 -8.42 7.24 -12.51
C MET A 124 -9.10 8.60 -12.53
N GLN A 125 -9.18 9.27 -11.38
CA GLN A 125 -9.75 10.62 -11.25
C GLN A 125 -8.98 11.63 -12.11
N LYS A 126 -7.64 11.59 -12.05
CA LYS A 126 -6.78 12.44 -12.86
C LYS A 126 -6.98 12.21 -14.35
N VAL A 127 -7.07 10.94 -14.79
CA VAL A 127 -7.31 10.59 -16.19
C VAL A 127 -8.68 11.11 -16.65
N LEU A 128 -9.70 11.06 -15.79
CA LEU A 128 -11.03 11.61 -16.09
C LEU A 128 -11.00 13.14 -16.23
N GLU A 129 -10.30 13.84 -15.34
CA GLU A 129 -10.15 15.30 -15.39
C GLU A 129 -9.33 15.77 -16.61
N GLU A 130 -8.27 15.03 -16.98
CA GLU A 130 -7.40 15.37 -18.11
C GLU A 130 -8.06 15.11 -19.47
N THR A 131 -8.91 14.10 -19.57
CA THR A 131 -9.56 13.74 -20.84
C THR A 131 -10.78 14.60 -21.14
N GLN A 132 -11.44 15.17 -20.13
CA GLN A 132 -12.67 15.97 -20.32
C GLN A 132 -13.70 15.25 -21.21
N LEU A 133 -13.68 13.91 -21.20
CA LEU A 133 -14.52 13.09 -22.05
C LEU A 133 -15.88 12.95 -21.39
N ASP A 134 -16.94 13.40 -22.08
CA ASP A 134 -18.29 13.25 -21.56
C ASP A 134 -18.78 11.82 -21.78
N MET A 135 -18.66 11.00 -20.73
CA MET A 135 -19.13 9.62 -20.76
C MET A 135 -20.65 9.52 -20.93
N ASN A 136 -21.43 10.54 -20.51
CA ASN A 136 -22.86 10.54 -20.73
C ASN A 136 -23.22 10.71 -22.21
N GLU A 137 -22.44 11.50 -22.95
CA GLU A 137 -22.61 11.62 -24.40
C GLU A 137 -22.40 10.26 -25.07
N PHE A 138 -21.37 9.53 -24.65
CA PHE A 138 -21.12 8.19 -25.15
C PHE A 138 -22.26 7.23 -24.79
N ASP A 139 -22.75 7.25 -23.55
CA ASP A 139 -23.89 6.44 -23.13
C ASP A 139 -25.15 6.70 -23.98
N ASN A 140 -25.44 7.97 -24.26
CA ASN A 140 -26.55 8.37 -25.12
C ASN A 140 -26.39 7.85 -26.56
N LEU A 141 -25.17 7.70 -27.06
CA LEU A 141 -24.88 7.10 -28.36
C LEU A 141 -24.95 5.57 -28.34
N LEU A 142 -24.67 4.94 -27.19
CA LEU A 142 -24.75 3.50 -27.03
C LEU A 142 -26.21 3.02 -26.93
N GLN A 143 -27.12 3.76 -26.30
CA GLN A 143 -28.54 3.41 -26.19
C GLN A 143 -29.18 2.96 -27.53
N PRO A 144 -29.15 3.74 -28.63
CA PRO A 144 -29.75 3.30 -29.89
C PRO A 144 -29.06 2.08 -30.52
N ILE A 145 -27.77 1.88 -30.24
CA ILE A 145 -27.03 0.68 -30.68
C ILE A 145 -27.52 -0.54 -29.90
N ILE A 146 -27.70 -0.39 -28.58
CA ILE A 146 -28.21 -1.42 -27.69
C ILE A 146 -29.65 -1.80 -28.07
N ASP A 147 -30.51 -0.82 -28.33
CA ASP A 147 -31.94 -1.05 -28.61
C ASP A 147 -32.21 -1.57 -30.02
N THR A 148 -31.50 -1.06 -31.04
CA THR A 148 -31.88 -1.28 -32.44
C THR A 148 -30.78 -1.82 -33.34
N CYS A 149 -29.52 -1.76 -32.90
CA CYS A 149 -28.33 -2.20 -33.65
C CYS A 149 -28.31 -1.77 -35.13
N THR A 150 -28.80 -0.56 -35.43
CA THR A 150 -28.86 -0.07 -36.80
C THR A 150 -27.47 0.32 -37.30
N LYS A 151 -27.27 0.19 -38.62
CA LYS A 151 -26.02 0.59 -39.28
C LYS A 151 -25.68 2.07 -39.01
N ASP A 152 -26.69 2.93 -38.97
CA ASP A 152 -26.53 4.36 -38.69
C ASP A 152 -26.11 4.61 -37.24
N ALA A 153 -26.70 3.90 -36.26
CA ALA A 153 -26.30 3.99 -34.86
C ALA A 153 -24.85 3.52 -34.65
N ILE A 154 -24.48 2.37 -35.25
CA ILE A 154 -23.10 1.86 -35.21
C ILE A 154 -22.14 2.86 -35.86
N SER A 155 -22.52 3.43 -37.00
CA SER A 155 -21.70 4.42 -37.71
C SER A 155 -21.53 5.71 -36.90
N ALA A 156 -22.58 6.17 -36.22
CA ALA A 156 -22.53 7.33 -35.33
C ALA A 156 -21.61 7.08 -34.13
N GLY A 157 -21.75 5.94 -33.45
CA GLY A 157 -20.88 5.54 -32.33
C GLY A 157 -19.42 5.46 -32.75
N LYS A 158 -19.12 4.82 -33.89
CA LYS A 158 -17.77 4.80 -34.46
C LYS A 158 -17.25 6.22 -34.70
N ASN A 159 -17.99 7.05 -35.42
CA ASN A 159 -17.52 8.38 -35.77
C ASN A 159 -17.21 9.21 -34.51
N TRP A 160 -18.06 9.11 -33.49
CA TRP A 160 -17.83 9.77 -32.21
C TRP A 160 -16.55 9.28 -31.52
N MET A 161 -16.30 7.96 -31.48
CA MET A 161 -15.07 7.41 -30.90
C MET A 161 -13.83 7.92 -31.63
N PHE A 162 -13.86 8.03 -32.96
CA PHE A 162 -12.74 8.58 -33.73
C PHE A 162 -12.55 10.08 -33.52
N SER A 163 -13.63 10.85 -33.35
CA SER A 163 -13.56 12.28 -33.07
C SER A 163 -13.01 12.58 -31.67
N ASN A 164 -13.22 11.66 -30.70
CA ASN A 164 -12.78 11.80 -29.32
C ASN A 164 -11.49 11.06 -28.98
N ALA A 165 -10.96 10.23 -29.88
CA ALA A 165 -9.66 9.57 -29.76
C ALA A 165 -8.47 10.55 -29.93
N LYS A 166 -8.38 11.57 -29.07
CA LYS A 166 -7.34 12.61 -29.12
C LYS A 166 -6.04 12.19 -28.45
N SER A 167 -6.13 11.26 -27.49
CA SER A 167 -4.96 10.69 -26.80
C SER A 167 -5.17 9.21 -26.46
N PRO A 168 -4.10 8.48 -26.09
CA PRO A 168 -4.21 7.10 -25.65
C PRO A 168 -5.17 6.92 -24.46
N GLN A 169 -5.19 7.88 -23.53
CA GLN A 169 -6.08 7.84 -22.37
C GLN A 169 -7.56 7.91 -22.76
N HIS A 170 -7.92 8.74 -23.76
CA HIS A 170 -9.30 8.78 -24.27
C HIS A 170 -9.69 7.41 -24.85
N CYS A 171 -8.78 6.80 -25.60
CA CYS A 171 -9.00 5.49 -26.21
C CYS A 171 -9.21 4.40 -25.15
N GLU A 172 -8.37 4.41 -24.11
CA GLU A 172 -8.47 3.46 -22.99
C GLU A 172 -9.78 3.62 -22.23
N LEU A 173 -10.22 4.85 -21.93
CA LEU A 173 -11.49 5.11 -21.27
C LEU A 173 -12.69 4.62 -22.08
N MET A 174 -12.75 4.95 -23.38
CA MET A 174 -13.85 4.49 -24.24
C MET A 174 -13.89 2.96 -24.35
N ALA A 175 -12.72 2.33 -24.48
CA ALA A 175 -12.60 0.87 -24.56
C ALA A 175 -13.00 0.19 -23.23
N GLU A 176 -12.55 0.72 -22.11
CA GLU A 176 -12.89 0.25 -20.77
C GLU A 176 -14.38 0.38 -20.46
N HIS A 177 -15.00 1.48 -20.89
CA HIS A 177 -16.44 1.67 -20.74
C HIS A 177 -17.25 0.61 -21.50
N LEU A 178 -16.89 0.34 -22.76
CA LEU A 178 -17.51 -0.72 -23.55
C LEU A 178 -17.34 -2.09 -22.88
N ARG A 179 -16.15 -2.39 -22.36
CA ARG A 179 -15.87 -3.62 -21.61
C ARG A 179 -16.80 -3.74 -20.40
N ASN A 180 -16.87 -2.69 -19.58
CA ASN A 180 -17.67 -2.68 -18.36
C ASN A 180 -19.16 -2.89 -18.66
N GLN A 181 -19.67 -2.36 -19.78
CA GLN A 181 -21.04 -2.64 -20.22
C GLN A 181 -21.25 -4.09 -20.68
N ILE A 182 -20.29 -4.67 -21.40
CA ILE A 182 -20.38 -6.06 -21.89
C ILE A 182 -20.27 -7.06 -20.72
N THR A 183 -19.39 -6.81 -19.76
CA THR A 183 -19.11 -7.71 -18.64
C THR A 183 -20.02 -7.50 -17.42
N ALA A 184 -20.92 -6.52 -17.46
CA ALA A 184 -21.88 -6.31 -16.38
C ALA A 184 -22.74 -7.56 -16.14
N GLU A 185 -22.99 -7.89 -14.87
CA GLU A 185 -23.72 -9.11 -14.47
C GLU A 185 -25.16 -9.14 -15.01
N GLY A 186 -25.75 -7.98 -15.32
CA GLY A 186 -27.08 -7.84 -15.94
C GLY A 186 -27.09 -7.69 -17.47
N ALA A 187 -25.95 -7.75 -18.15
CA ALA A 187 -25.89 -7.53 -19.59
C ALA A 187 -26.51 -8.71 -20.37
N HIS A 188 -27.66 -8.47 -21.02
CA HIS A 188 -28.31 -9.46 -21.89
C HIS A 188 -27.48 -9.76 -23.14
N PHE A 189 -27.72 -10.94 -23.74
CA PHE A 189 -26.98 -11.40 -24.93
C PHE A 189 -27.02 -10.41 -26.10
N GLU A 190 -28.19 -9.82 -26.37
CA GLU A 190 -28.37 -8.85 -27.48
C GLU A 190 -27.49 -7.61 -27.30
N LEU A 191 -27.46 -7.03 -26.10
CA LEU A 191 -26.58 -5.90 -25.77
C LEU A 191 -25.12 -6.25 -26.08
N ARG A 192 -24.65 -7.42 -25.61
CA ARG A 192 -23.27 -7.86 -25.85
C ARG A 192 -22.99 -8.01 -27.35
N LEU A 193 -23.91 -8.61 -28.10
CA LEU A 193 -23.79 -8.77 -29.54
C LEU A 193 -23.73 -7.42 -30.27
N HIS A 194 -24.62 -6.50 -29.91
CA HIS A 194 -24.68 -5.16 -30.52
C HIS A 194 -23.41 -4.35 -30.27
N LEU A 195 -22.88 -4.39 -29.04
CA LEU A 195 -21.61 -3.74 -28.71
C LEU A 195 -20.41 -4.41 -29.39
N ILE A 196 -20.42 -5.73 -29.56
CA ILE A 196 -19.40 -6.44 -30.35
C ILE A 196 -19.43 -5.99 -31.82
N TYR A 197 -20.60 -5.74 -32.41
CA TYR A 197 -20.68 -5.20 -33.77
C TYR A 197 -20.09 -3.79 -33.89
N LEU A 198 -20.34 -2.92 -32.89
CA LEU A 198 -19.70 -1.61 -32.82
C LEU A 198 -18.17 -1.75 -32.73
N ILE A 199 -17.67 -2.55 -31.78
CA ILE A 199 -16.22 -2.76 -31.59
C ILE A 199 -15.59 -3.29 -32.88
N ASN A 200 -16.24 -4.25 -33.54
CA ASN A 200 -15.76 -4.81 -34.80
C ASN A 200 -15.67 -3.74 -35.90
N ASP A 201 -16.69 -2.89 -36.07
CA ASP A 201 -16.68 -1.82 -37.07
C ASP A 201 -15.58 -0.77 -36.77
N VAL A 202 -15.39 -0.42 -35.50
CA VAL A 202 -14.32 0.48 -35.04
C VAL A 202 -12.95 -0.12 -35.30
N LEU A 203 -12.71 -1.39 -34.92
CA LEU A 203 -11.44 -2.09 -35.15
C LEU A 203 -11.05 -2.15 -36.63
N HIS A 204 -12.00 -2.51 -37.50
CA HIS A 204 -11.78 -2.49 -38.95
C HIS A 204 -11.42 -1.10 -39.45
N HIS A 205 -12.06 -0.05 -38.92
CA HIS A 205 -11.75 1.31 -39.29
C HIS A 205 -10.38 1.77 -38.76
N CYS A 206 -10.00 1.35 -37.56
CA CYS A 206 -8.69 1.65 -36.96
C CYS A 206 -7.55 1.12 -37.83
N GLN A 207 -7.70 -0.11 -38.34
CA GLN A 207 -6.73 -0.72 -39.26
C GLN A 207 -6.58 0.09 -40.55
N ARG A 208 -7.69 0.58 -41.13
CA ARG A 208 -7.65 1.39 -42.37
C ARG A 208 -7.10 2.80 -42.15
N LYS A 209 -7.47 3.47 -41.05
CA LYS A 209 -7.08 4.85 -40.74
C LYS A 209 -5.75 4.98 -39.98
N GLN A 210 -5.09 3.86 -39.65
CA GLN A 210 -3.85 3.82 -38.87
C GLN A 210 -3.98 4.46 -37.47
N GLN A 211 -5.17 4.39 -36.86
CA GLN A 211 -5.38 4.82 -35.47
C GLN A 211 -4.88 3.74 -34.51
N ARG A 212 -3.59 3.80 -34.18
CA ARG A 212 -2.88 2.76 -33.41
C ARG A 212 -3.29 2.73 -31.94
N ASP A 213 -3.54 3.88 -31.34
CA ASP A 213 -3.89 3.98 -29.91
C ASP A 213 -5.27 3.38 -29.64
N LEU A 214 -6.26 3.73 -30.46
CA LEU A 214 -7.61 3.18 -30.37
C LEU A 214 -7.63 1.67 -30.68
N LEU A 215 -6.85 1.23 -31.67
CA LEU A 215 -6.68 -0.19 -31.97
C LEU A 215 -6.12 -0.95 -30.76
N ALA A 216 -5.03 -0.44 -30.17
CA ALA A 216 -4.39 -1.07 -29.02
C ALA A 216 -5.30 -1.10 -27.80
N ALA A 217 -6.01 0.00 -27.51
CA ALA A 217 -6.96 0.07 -26.39
C ALA A 217 -8.10 -0.94 -26.54
N LEU A 218 -8.71 -1.03 -27.73
CA LEU A 218 -9.78 -1.99 -28.00
C LEU A 218 -9.29 -3.44 -27.96
N GLN A 219 -8.09 -3.72 -28.49
CA GLN A 219 -7.51 -5.08 -28.42
C GLN A 219 -7.20 -5.55 -26.99
N LYS A 220 -6.91 -4.62 -26.06
CA LYS A 220 -6.70 -4.97 -24.64
C LYS A 220 -7.99 -5.42 -23.94
N VAL A 221 -9.14 -4.93 -24.39
CA VAL A 221 -10.43 -5.16 -23.71
C VAL A 221 -11.33 -6.20 -24.38
N VAL A 222 -11.06 -6.53 -25.65
CA VAL A 222 -11.75 -7.60 -26.37
C VAL A 222 -11.27 -8.95 -25.83
N VAL A 223 -12.18 -9.67 -25.16
CA VAL A 223 -11.98 -11.03 -24.61
C VAL A 223 -12.22 -12.09 -25.67
#